data_AF-A0AB38VX68-F1
#
_entry.id   AF-A0AB38VX68-F1
#
_cell.length_a   1.000
_cell.length_b   1.000
_cell.length_c   1.000
_cell.angle_alpha   90.00
_cell.angle_beta   90.00
_cell.angle_gamma   90.00
#
_symmetry.space_group_name_H-M   'P 1'
#
loop_
_entity.id
_entity.type
_entity.pdbx_description
1 polymer ?
#
loop_
_entity_poly.entity_id
_entity_poly.type
_entity_poly.pdbx_seq_one_letter_code
_entity_poly.pdbx_strand_id
1 'polypeptide(L)'
;MNRELKISTAGSRLAMLWDNQLTDWSTLQQRLTNSRPGTKTAAEYQALPKTKRDDEKDLGGFVGGHLANGRRRKNNILTRSLIALDADTLTHQTLTDLPATLPYEWVCYSTHSHTADRPRFRIIAPLTRDVTPDEYAAVCRRLVADVGIDAFDDTTYEAHRLMYWPTHPVDVEPLHKANTGPWINPDEVLACYDDWRDMSTWPTSSRQTEHLKARADKQADPLTKPGLVGAFCRTYPISKAIETFIHDTYTPTNTQGRYTYTPGESTAGAVIYDDKFLYSHHGTDPAGGQLVIAFDLVRLHKFGTWDDEAKQGTPTHKRPSYKAMLGLAREDHEVKALLDREADQKAAEDFGNLLIQGNQNDTQESETQKPKESWRTTANLTRKNSGEYDDTLENLTKILTHDPLLQPIKYNLLSETICVDNDAKLPWAQTKTGWSDADVAQLKLYLEKAFGLYSGTKTTEALQIAAASRCYHPIRDYLNDPPAWDGEQRLDALLIDYLGAENTEYIKAVTRKTFTAAVARVFHPGTKFDTVLILNGPQGTGKSTLFAKLAEAWFSDALSLTDMRDKTGAEKLQGYWILELGELAGMRKMDVETVKGFLSRGQMINSVPPMPAPWSRTRVSASS
;
A
#
# COMPACT_ATOMS: atom_id res chain seq x y z
N MET A 1 5.94 -9.33 60.45
CA MET A 1 6.73 -8.66 59.40
C MET A 1 6.07 -7.31 59.15
N ASN A 2 6.83 -6.20 59.09
CA ASN A 2 6.26 -4.85 58.93
C ASN A 2 6.86 -4.20 57.68
N ARG A 3 6.34 -4.60 56.51
CA ARG A 3 6.81 -4.16 55.19
C ARG A 3 5.73 -3.31 54.54
N GLU A 4 6.13 -2.19 53.95
CA GLU A 4 5.24 -1.37 53.11
C GLU A 4 5.00 -2.04 51.75
N LEU A 5 3.76 -2.00 51.31
CA LEU A 5 3.27 -2.58 50.07
C LEU A 5 3.00 -1.46 49.07
N LYS A 6 3.49 -1.63 47.85
CA LYS A 6 3.23 -0.70 46.75
C LYS A 6 1.88 -1.02 46.14
N ILE A 7 1.01 -0.01 46.06
CA ILE A 7 -0.26 -0.09 45.35
C ILE A 7 -0.45 1.15 44.48
N SER A 8 -1.21 1.02 43.41
CA SER A 8 -1.68 2.17 42.64
C SER A 8 -3.19 2.20 42.67
N THR A 9 -3.79 3.36 42.95
CA THR A 9 -5.25 3.49 43.09
C THR A 9 -5.82 4.51 42.11
N ALA A 10 -7.08 4.32 41.74
CA ALA A 10 -7.84 5.28 40.95
C ALA A 10 -9.33 5.23 41.33
N GLY A 11 -10.02 6.37 41.17
CA GLY A 11 -11.46 6.49 41.45
C GLY A 11 -12.37 5.88 40.39
N SER A 12 -11.83 5.48 39.23
CA SER A 12 -12.58 4.79 38.18
C SER A 12 -11.64 3.91 37.35
N ARG A 13 -12.19 2.81 36.80
CA ARG A 13 -11.53 1.97 35.79
C ARG A 13 -11.11 2.73 34.52
N LEU A 14 -11.76 3.86 34.23
CA LEU A 14 -11.52 4.71 33.06
C LEU A 14 -10.45 5.78 33.32
N ALA A 15 -9.93 5.88 34.55
CA ALA A 15 -8.90 6.85 34.88
C ALA A 15 -7.63 6.64 34.02
N MET A 16 -7.18 7.72 33.38
CA MET A 16 -5.94 7.74 32.60
C MET A 16 -4.70 7.77 33.51
N LEU A 17 -4.81 8.42 34.66
CA LEU A 17 -3.76 8.55 35.66
C LEU A 17 -4.20 7.87 36.96
N TRP A 18 -3.27 7.11 37.54
CA TRP A 18 -3.39 6.33 38.75
C TRP A 18 -2.36 6.84 39.75
N ASP A 19 -2.75 6.90 41.02
CA ASP A 19 -1.90 7.43 42.09
C ASP A 19 -1.10 6.30 42.73
N ASN A 20 0.23 6.39 42.68
CA ASN A 20 1.14 5.43 43.30
C ASN A 20 1.24 5.73 44.80
N GLN A 21 0.92 4.74 45.64
CA GLN A 21 0.85 4.88 47.09
C GLN A 21 1.60 3.75 47.78
N LEU A 22 1.95 3.97 49.05
CA LEU A 22 2.44 2.94 49.97
C LEU A 22 1.35 2.68 51.01
N THR A 23 1.20 1.42 51.41
CA THR A 23 0.25 0.99 52.44
C THR A 23 0.83 -0.17 53.23
N ASP A 24 0.42 -0.35 54.49
CA ASP A 24 0.70 -1.57 55.23
C ASP A 24 -0.43 -2.62 55.00
N TRP A 25 -0.12 -3.88 55.30
CA TRP A 25 -1.08 -4.97 55.09
C TRP A 25 -2.36 -4.81 55.92
N SER A 26 -2.26 -4.35 57.18
CA SER A 26 -3.42 -4.24 58.06
C SER A 26 -4.42 -3.18 57.57
N THR A 27 -3.91 -2.03 57.11
CA THR A 27 -4.70 -0.95 56.49
C THR A 27 -5.38 -1.45 55.21
N LEU A 28 -4.66 -2.20 54.37
CA LEU A 28 -5.23 -2.76 53.16
C LEU A 28 -6.30 -3.82 53.48
N GLN A 29 -6.06 -4.72 54.43
CA GLN A 29 -7.03 -5.72 54.85
C GLN A 29 -8.35 -5.08 55.30
N GLN A 30 -8.28 -4.06 56.16
CA GLN A 30 -9.48 -3.33 56.61
C GLN A 30 -10.28 -2.75 55.44
N ARG A 31 -9.59 -2.23 54.42
CA ARG A 31 -10.24 -1.71 53.21
C ARG A 31 -10.85 -2.82 52.36
N LEU A 32 -10.21 -3.98 52.26
CA LEU A 32 -10.68 -5.13 51.49
C LEU A 32 -11.85 -5.88 52.16
N THR A 33 -12.00 -5.78 53.47
CA THR A 33 -13.14 -6.37 54.20
C THR A 33 -14.35 -5.42 54.27
N ASN A 34 -14.17 -4.14 53.96
CA ASN A 34 -15.23 -3.13 54.02
C ASN A 34 -15.93 -2.98 52.66
N SER A 35 -16.91 -3.83 52.39
CA SER A 35 -17.69 -3.81 51.16
C SER A 35 -18.75 -2.72 51.16
N ARG A 36 -18.85 -1.96 50.06
CA ARG A 36 -19.84 -0.87 49.92
C ARG A 36 -21.09 -1.33 49.15
N PRO A 37 -22.30 -1.00 49.63
CA PRO A 37 -23.52 -1.31 48.89
C PRO A 37 -23.61 -0.46 47.62
N GLY A 38 -24.04 -1.09 46.52
CA GLY A 38 -24.42 -0.43 45.27
C GLY A 38 -25.80 0.21 45.35
N THR A 39 -26.38 0.56 44.19
CA THR A 39 -27.72 1.16 44.12
C THR A 39 -28.79 0.22 43.58
N LYS A 40 -28.42 -1.00 43.20
CA LYS A 40 -29.26 -1.98 42.52
C LYS A 40 -29.32 -3.28 43.29
N THR A 41 -30.44 -3.99 43.15
CA THR A 41 -30.57 -5.40 43.53
C THR A 41 -29.77 -6.29 42.58
N ALA A 42 -29.47 -7.52 42.98
CA ALA A 42 -28.75 -8.47 42.15
C ALA A 42 -29.48 -8.74 40.82
N ALA A 43 -30.81 -8.88 40.87
CA ALA A 43 -31.63 -9.10 39.68
C ALA A 43 -31.58 -7.89 38.72
N GLU A 44 -31.73 -6.66 39.24
CA GLU A 44 -31.62 -5.45 38.44
C GLU A 44 -30.24 -5.28 37.82
N TYR A 45 -29.18 -5.53 38.61
CA TYR A 45 -27.80 -5.48 38.12
C TYR A 45 -27.58 -6.49 36.99
N GLN A 46 -28.04 -7.74 37.13
CA GLN A 46 -27.87 -8.76 36.09
C GLN A 46 -28.64 -8.45 34.80
N ALA A 47 -29.77 -7.75 34.90
CA ALA A 47 -30.54 -7.31 33.74
C ALA A 47 -29.87 -6.18 32.93
N LEU A 48 -28.88 -5.49 33.50
CA LEU A 48 -28.18 -4.40 32.81
C LEU A 48 -27.25 -4.92 31.70
N PRO A 49 -27.10 -4.17 30.59
CA PRO A 49 -26.03 -4.40 29.63
C PRO A 49 -24.65 -4.37 30.30
N LYS A 50 -23.68 -5.14 29.77
CA LYS A 50 -22.34 -5.29 30.34
C LYS A 50 -21.66 -3.94 30.68
N THR A 51 -21.76 -2.96 29.79
CA THR A 51 -21.16 -1.63 29.99
C THR A 51 -21.73 -0.94 31.22
N LYS A 52 -23.07 -0.97 31.39
CA LYS A 52 -23.77 -0.39 32.55
C LYS A 52 -23.49 -1.14 33.85
N ARG A 53 -23.38 -2.47 33.81
CA ARG A 53 -22.94 -3.27 34.97
C ARG A 53 -21.55 -2.87 35.43
N ASP A 54 -20.65 -2.68 34.47
CA ASP A 54 -19.31 -2.29 34.83
C ASP A 54 -19.23 -0.85 35.38
N ASP A 55 -20.10 0.06 34.94
CA ASP A 55 -20.19 1.42 35.51
C ASP A 55 -20.75 1.39 36.93
N GLU A 56 -21.79 0.59 37.19
CA GLU A 56 -22.43 0.47 38.51
C GLU A 56 -21.47 -0.03 39.59
N LYS A 57 -20.60 -1.00 39.26
CA LYS A 57 -19.63 -1.55 40.23
C LYS A 57 -18.37 -0.71 40.40
N ASP A 58 -18.16 0.31 39.56
CA ASP A 58 -16.92 1.09 39.51
C ASP A 58 -16.89 2.19 40.56
N LEU A 59 -16.54 1.83 41.80
CA LEU A 59 -16.17 2.78 42.86
C LEU A 59 -14.65 2.94 42.97
N GLY A 60 -13.97 2.78 41.83
CA GLY A 60 -12.53 2.72 41.74
C GLY A 60 -11.94 1.35 42.06
N GLY A 61 -10.61 1.29 42.04
CA GLY A 61 -9.89 0.06 42.27
C GLY A 61 -8.41 0.28 42.57
N PHE A 62 -7.67 -0.82 42.59
CA PHE A 62 -6.24 -0.83 42.80
C PHE A 62 -5.52 -1.78 41.84
N VAL A 63 -4.25 -1.50 41.60
CA VAL A 63 -3.26 -2.46 41.13
C VAL A 63 -2.32 -2.71 42.30
N GLY A 64 -2.01 -3.98 42.60
CA GLY A 64 -1.14 -4.36 43.71
C GLY A 64 0.35 -4.12 43.43
N GLY A 65 0.71 -2.95 42.94
CA GLY A 65 2.05 -2.56 42.51
C GLY A 65 2.11 -1.11 42.06
N HIS A 66 3.30 -0.61 41.69
CA HIS A 66 3.49 0.75 41.17
C HIS A 66 3.51 0.81 39.63
N LEU A 67 3.03 1.92 39.11
CA LEU A 67 2.92 2.19 37.67
C LEU A 67 3.93 3.25 37.21
N ALA A 68 4.60 2.99 36.10
CA ALA A 68 5.42 3.97 35.39
C ALA A 68 4.51 5.09 34.87
N ASN A 69 4.89 6.34 35.19
CA ASN A 69 4.15 7.55 34.81
C ASN A 69 2.67 7.55 35.27
N GLY A 70 2.32 6.78 36.30
CA GLY A 70 0.94 6.65 36.79
C GLY A 70 -0.04 6.09 35.75
N ARG A 71 0.42 5.42 34.69
CA ARG A 71 -0.46 4.93 33.61
C ARG A 71 -0.58 3.42 33.66
N ARG A 72 -1.81 2.90 33.72
CA ARG A 72 -2.07 1.45 33.74
C ARG A 72 -2.03 0.86 32.33
N ARG A 73 -0.86 0.37 31.91
CA ARG A 73 -0.62 -0.36 30.65
C ARG A 73 0.32 -1.56 30.92
N LYS A 74 0.35 -2.55 30.02
CA LYS A 74 1.19 -3.75 30.14
C LYS A 74 2.66 -3.41 30.44
N ASN A 75 3.21 -2.47 29.68
CA ASN A 75 4.63 -2.10 29.76
C ASN A 75 4.92 -1.02 30.82
N ASN A 76 3.91 -0.59 31.57
CA ASN A 76 4.05 0.45 32.59
C ASN A 76 3.94 -0.13 34.01
N ILE A 77 3.99 -1.44 34.19
CA ILE A 77 4.03 -2.03 35.53
C ILE A 77 5.49 -2.09 35.99
N LEU A 78 5.83 -1.33 37.03
CA LEU A 78 7.18 -1.32 37.56
C LEU A 78 7.45 -2.53 38.46
N THR A 79 6.50 -2.82 39.36
CA THR A 79 6.61 -3.89 40.37
C THR A 79 5.23 -4.35 40.79
N ARG A 80 5.14 -5.54 41.40
CA ARG A 80 3.97 -6.02 42.15
C ARG A 80 4.39 -6.37 43.59
N SER A 81 3.63 -5.92 44.57
CA SER A 81 3.80 -6.26 45.99
C SER A 81 2.72 -7.22 46.51
N LEU A 82 1.69 -7.49 45.69
CA LEU A 82 0.53 -8.31 46.05
C LEU A 82 0.17 -9.30 44.93
N ILE A 83 -0.18 -10.51 45.34
CA ILE A 83 -0.95 -11.47 44.55
C ILE A 83 -2.42 -11.04 44.57
N ALA A 84 -3.05 -11.02 43.40
CA ALA A 84 -4.45 -10.67 43.26
C ALA A 84 -5.13 -11.59 42.26
N LEU A 85 -6.01 -12.46 42.77
CA LEU A 85 -6.64 -13.54 42.03
C LEU A 85 -8.14 -13.29 41.88
N ASP A 86 -8.67 -13.28 40.66
CA ASP A 86 -10.10 -13.19 40.35
C ASP A 86 -10.64 -14.62 40.15
N ALA A 87 -11.42 -15.10 41.12
CA ALA A 87 -11.92 -16.46 41.21
C ALA A 87 -13.41 -16.48 40.84
N ASP A 88 -13.71 -16.98 39.64
CA ASP A 88 -15.01 -16.84 39.00
C ASP A 88 -15.96 -18.02 39.23
N THR A 89 -15.41 -19.20 39.57
CA THR A 89 -16.18 -20.44 39.75
C THR A 89 -15.75 -21.23 40.99
N LEU A 90 -15.16 -20.55 41.97
CA LEU A 90 -14.65 -21.18 43.19
C LEU A 90 -15.83 -21.53 44.11
N THR A 91 -15.99 -22.82 44.44
CA THR A 91 -17.14 -23.28 45.22
C THR A 91 -17.02 -22.87 46.69
N HIS A 92 -18.14 -22.80 47.43
CA HIS A 92 -18.11 -22.56 48.88
C HIS A 92 -17.29 -23.61 49.65
N GLN A 93 -17.26 -24.86 49.15
CA GLN A 93 -16.44 -25.93 49.71
C GLN A 93 -14.95 -25.64 49.48
N THR A 94 -14.55 -25.36 48.23
CA THR A 94 -13.18 -24.97 47.89
C THR A 94 -12.72 -23.75 48.69
N LEU A 95 -13.60 -22.77 48.93
CA LEU A 95 -13.29 -21.61 49.76
C LEU A 95 -13.08 -21.96 51.24
N THR A 96 -13.70 -23.02 51.73
CA THR A 96 -13.52 -23.53 53.09
C THR A 96 -12.23 -24.33 53.22
N ASP A 97 -11.85 -25.05 52.17
CA ASP A 97 -10.62 -25.85 52.11
C ASP A 97 -9.39 -25.03 51.69
N LEU A 98 -9.60 -23.78 51.22
CA LEU A 98 -8.55 -22.89 50.73
C LEU A 98 -7.35 -22.70 51.68
N PRO A 99 -7.51 -22.60 53.02
CA PRO A 99 -6.36 -22.53 53.93
C PRO A 99 -5.41 -23.75 53.84
N ALA A 100 -5.88 -24.92 53.40
CA ALA A 100 -5.05 -26.11 53.26
C ALA A 100 -4.21 -26.08 51.97
N THR A 101 -4.77 -25.57 50.87
CA THR A 101 -4.08 -25.49 49.56
C THR A 101 -3.35 -24.17 49.34
N LEU A 102 -3.74 -23.12 50.07
CA LEU A 102 -3.10 -21.80 50.07
C LEU A 102 -2.84 -21.37 51.54
N PRO A 103 -1.87 -21.98 52.24
CA PRO A 103 -1.61 -21.79 53.68
C PRO A 103 -0.83 -20.49 53.97
N TYR A 104 -1.21 -19.39 53.33
CA TYR A 104 -0.57 -18.09 53.45
C TYR A 104 -1.51 -17.05 54.03
N GLU A 105 -0.97 -15.90 54.40
CA GLU A 105 -1.76 -14.72 54.73
C GLU A 105 -2.56 -14.26 53.50
N TRP A 106 -3.89 -14.14 53.60
CA TRP A 106 -4.71 -13.60 52.52
C TRP A 106 -6.07 -13.08 53.01
N VAL A 107 -6.67 -12.22 52.19
CA VAL A 107 -8.07 -11.80 52.30
C VAL A 107 -8.82 -12.20 51.04
N CYS A 108 -9.94 -12.86 51.22
CA CYS A 108 -10.89 -13.22 50.18
C CYS A 108 -12.17 -12.41 50.35
N TYR A 109 -12.61 -11.70 49.31
CA TYR A 109 -13.86 -10.92 49.33
C TYR A 109 -14.72 -11.17 48.09
N SER A 110 -16.04 -11.09 48.25
CA SER A 110 -16.99 -11.25 47.15
C SER A 110 -16.95 -10.09 46.15
N THR A 111 -17.07 -10.40 44.86
CA THR A 111 -17.23 -9.38 43.82
C THR A 111 -18.67 -8.85 43.78
N HIS A 112 -18.89 -7.71 43.12
CA HIS A 112 -20.26 -7.17 42.92
C HIS A 112 -21.21 -8.13 42.19
N SER A 113 -20.67 -9.07 41.41
CA SER A 113 -21.48 -10.04 40.67
C SER A 113 -21.68 -11.36 41.43
N HIS A 114 -21.26 -11.42 42.69
CA HIS A 114 -21.47 -12.56 43.57
C HIS A 114 -22.95 -12.74 43.89
N THR A 115 -23.40 -13.99 43.87
CA THR A 115 -24.64 -14.45 44.47
C THR A 115 -24.40 -15.81 45.13
N ALA A 116 -25.33 -16.28 45.98
CA ALA A 116 -25.21 -17.59 46.63
C ALA A 116 -25.16 -18.77 45.64
N ASP A 117 -25.86 -18.66 44.49
CA ASP A 117 -25.83 -19.65 43.40
C ASP A 117 -24.60 -19.52 42.49
N ARG A 118 -23.99 -18.34 42.42
CA ARG A 118 -22.82 -18.05 41.57
C ARG A 118 -21.72 -17.36 42.39
N PRO A 119 -20.95 -18.13 43.18
CA PRO A 119 -19.86 -17.60 43.96
C PRO A 119 -18.76 -16.98 43.09
N ARG A 120 -18.39 -15.73 43.38
CA ARG A 120 -17.34 -14.99 42.68
C ARG A 120 -16.55 -14.19 43.68
N PHE A 121 -15.26 -14.49 43.80
CA PHE A 121 -14.41 -13.95 44.84
C PHE A 121 -13.13 -13.35 44.28
N ARG A 122 -12.49 -12.50 45.07
CA ARG A 122 -11.11 -12.07 44.86
C ARG A 122 -10.26 -12.45 46.05
N ILE A 123 -9.12 -13.05 45.81
CA ILE A 123 -8.14 -13.43 46.82
C ILE A 123 -6.93 -12.52 46.68
N ILE A 124 -6.62 -11.76 47.72
CA ILE A 124 -5.48 -10.85 47.79
C ILE A 124 -4.51 -11.36 48.86
N ALA A 125 -3.24 -11.50 48.50
CA ALA A 125 -2.20 -11.98 49.41
C ALA A 125 -0.93 -11.12 49.30
N PRO A 126 -0.26 -10.78 50.41
CA PRO A 126 0.96 -9.98 50.41
C PRO A 126 2.19 -10.83 50.09
N LEU A 127 3.15 -10.22 49.38
CA LEU A 127 4.45 -10.82 49.07
C LEU A 127 5.53 -10.36 50.05
N THR A 128 6.53 -11.18 50.33
CA THR A 128 7.68 -10.81 51.17
C THR A 128 8.65 -9.83 50.48
N ARG A 129 8.74 -9.86 49.14
CA ARG A 129 9.47 -8.88 48.30
C ARG A 129 8.63 -8.40 47.11
N ASP A 130 9.10 -7.37 46.42
CA ASP A 130 8.48 -6.95 45.17
C ASP A 130 8.90 -7.92 44.07
N VAL A 131 7.99 -8.16 43.13
CA VAL A 131 8.22 -9.02 41.98
C VAL A 131 8.04 -8.24 40.68
N THR A 132 8.73 -8.70 39.64
CA THR A 132 8.56 -8.18 38.28
C THR A 132 7.21 -8.63 37.69
N PRO A 133 6.74 -8.03 36.58
CA PRO A 133 5.52 -8.47 35.91
C PRO A 133 5.53 -9.95 35.49
N ASP A 134 6.69 -10.48 35.09
CA ASP A 134 6.84 -11.87 34.66
C ASP A 134 6.87 -12.82 35.86
N GLU A 135 7.64 -12.48 36.91
CA GLU A 135 7.61 -13.21 38.19
C GLU A 135 6.20 -13.29 38.78
N TYR A 136 5.45 -12.18 38.75
CA TYR A 136 4.06 -12.14 39.23
C TYR A 136 3.19 -13.19 38.55
N ALA A 137 3.28 -13.31 37.21
CA ALA A 137 2.48 -14.26 36.46
C ALA A 137 2.86 -15.71 36.79
N ALA A 138 4.16 -16.01 36.89
CA ALA A 138 4.67 -17.33 37.28
C ALA A 138 4.22 -17.74 38.69
N VAL A 139 4.37 -16.84 39.66
CA VAL A 139 3.95 -17.06 41.06
C VAL A 139 2.45 -17.30 41.14
N CYS A 140 1.64 -16.46 40.49
CA CYS A 140 0.19 -16.63 40.51
C CYS A 140 -0.23 -18.00 39.94
N ARG A 141 0.31 -18.39 38.78
CA ARG A 141 0.00 -19.67 38.13
C ARG A 141 0.39 -20.87 38.97
N ARG A 142 1.54 -20.82 39.65
CA ARG A 142 1.97 -21.92 40.52
C ARG A 142 1.05 -22.08 41.72
N LEU A 143 0.70 -20.97 42.37
CA LEU A 143 -0.17 -20.96 43.56
C LEU A 143 -1.56 -21.52 43.23
N VAL A 144 -2.15 -21.11 42.11
CA VAL A 144 -3.50 -21.57 41.75
C VAL A 144 -3.53 -22.98 41.18
N ALA A 145 -2.40 -23.53 40.70
CA ALA A 145 -2.33 -24.90 40.23
C ALA A 145 -2.73 -25.90 41.33
N ASP A 146 -2.31 -25.64 42.57
CA ASP A 146 -2.62 -26.49 43.72
C ASP A 146 -4.08 -26.29 44.23
N VAL A 147 -4.72 -25.18 43.87
CA VAL A 147 -6.12 -24.86 44.22
C VAL A 147 -7.10 -25.37 43.16
N GLY A 148 -6.66 -25.44 41.90
CA GLY A 148 -7.49 -25.70 40.73
C GLY A 148 -7.54 -24.49 39.80
N ILE A 149 -6.61 -24.44 38.84
CA ILE A 149 -6.40 -23.29 37.95
C ILE A 149 -7.63 -22.86 37.15
N ASP A 150 -8.53 -23.80 36.84
CA ASP A 150 -9.77 -23.55 36.08
C ASP A 150 -10.80 -22.74 36.88
N ALA A 151 -10.64 -22.62 38.21
CA ALA A 151 -11.52 -21.79 39.04
C ALA A 151 -11.29 -20.28 38.88
N PHE A 152 -10.16 -19.89 38.27
CA PHE A 152 -9.70 -18.51 38.15
C PHE A 152 -9.88 -17.97 36.73
N ASP A 153 -10.11 -16.67 36.62
CA ASP A 153 -10.16 -15.99 35.32
C ASP A 153 -8.75 -15.96 34.68
N ASP A 154 -8.66 -16.30 33.39
CA ASP A 154 -7.37 -16.42 32.68
C ASP A 154 -6.58 -15.11 32.62
N THR A 155 -7.24 -13.96 32.81
CA THR A 155 -6.60 -12.64 32.82
C THR A 155 -6.10 -12.23 34.20
N THR A 156 -6.35 -13.03 35.25
CA THR A 156 -5.90 -12.70 36.61
C THR A 156 -4.37 -12.68 36.76
N TYR A 157 -3.67 -13.37 35.87
CA TYR A 157 -2.20 -13.43 35.82
C TYR A 157 -1.58 -12.18 35.15
N GLU A 158 -2.40 -11.29 34.58
CA GLU A 158 -1.90 -10.07 33.96
C GLU A 158 -1.47 -9.05 35.02
N ALA A 159 -0.19 -8.68 35.05
CA ALA A 159 0.35 -7.77 36.06
C ALA A 159 -0.30 -6.37 36.08
N HIS A 160 -0.86 -5.92 34.96
CA HIS A 160 -1.54 -4.63 34.82
C HIS A 160 -3.04 -4.66 35.15
N ARG A 161 -3.57 -5.84 35.52
CA ARG A 161 -4.97 -6.02 35.88
C ARG A 161 -5.30 -5.19 37.12
N LEU A 162 -6.39 -4.41 37.03
CA LEU A 162 -6.95 -3.74 38.21
C LEU A 162 -7.91 -4.67 38.94
N MET A 163 -7.97 -4.52 40.25
CA MET A 163 -9.00 -5.12 41.11
C MET A 163 -9.92 -4.02 41.61
N TYR A 164 -11.23 -4.18 41.40
CA TYR A 164 -12.20 -3.24 41.97
C TYR A 164 -12.20 -3.36 43.49
N TRP A 165 -12.42 -2.24 44.16
CA TRP A 165 -12.73 -2.26 45.59
C TRP A 165 -14.00 -3.09 45.86
N PRO A 166 -14.12 -3.70 47.05
CA PRO A 166 -15.27 -4.56 47.38
C PRO A 166 -16.57 -3.76 47.33
N THR A 167 -17.52 -4.24 46.53
CA THR A 167 -18.88 -3.70 46.40
C THR A 167 -19.88 -4.84 46.22
N HIS A 168 -21.14 -4.60 46.57
CA HIS A 168 -22.21 -5.62 46.49
C HIS A 168 -23.58 -4.99 46.13
N PRO A 169 -24.49 -5.75 45.49
CA PRO A 169 -25.90 -5.34 45.33
C PRO A 169 -26.60 -5.13 46.68
N VAL A 170 -27.63 -4.30 46.72
CA VAL A 170 -28.30 -3.88 47.98
C VAL A 170 -28.98 -5.03 48.74
N ASP A 171 -29.30 -6.13 48.06
CA ASP A 171 -29.99 -7.31 48.56
C ASP A 171 -29.09 -8.54 48.69
N VAL A 172 -27.77 -8.38 48.53
CA VAL A 172 -26.78 -9.46 48.64
C VAL A 172 -25.84 -9.19 49.80
N GLU A 173 -25.79 -10.12 50.75
CA GLU A 173 -24.83 -10.06 51.84
C GLU A 173 -23.40 -10.27 51.30
N PRO A 174 -22.47 -9.32 51.49
CA PRO A 174 -21.10 -9.47 51.02
C PRO A 174 -20.36 -10.52 51.84
N LEU A 175 -19.65 -11.42 51.17
CA LEU A 175 -18.83 -12.44 51.83
C LEU A 175 -17.39 -11.96 51.93
N HIS A 176 -16.82 -12.02 53.13
CA HIS A 176 -15.39 -11.89 53.35
C HIS A 176 -14.87 -13.07 54.19
N LYS A 177 -13.67 -13.54 53.87
CA LYS A 177 -12.90 -14.50 54.65
C LYS A 177 -11.45 -14.06 54.67
N ALA A 178 -10.75 -14.36 55.75
CA ALA A 178 -9.32 -14.14 55.86
C ALA A 178 -8.65 -15.41 56.39
N ASN A 179 -7.39 -15.60 56.04
CA ASN A 179 -6.53 -16.61 56.62
C ASN A 179 -5.29 -15.95 57.19
N THR A 180 -4.91 -16.39 58.39
CA THR A 180 -3.67 -15.95 59.03
C THR A 180 -2.57 -16.95 58.70
N GLY A 181 -1.44 -16.46 58.18
CA GLY A 181 -0.32 -17.29 57.77
C GLY A 181 0.95 -16.50 57.49
N PRO A 182 2.01 -17.14 57.01
CA PRO A 182 3.17 -16.42 56.49
C PRO A 182 2.79 -15.65 55.21
N TRP A 183 3.46 -14.53 54.98
CA TRP A 183 3.39 -13.86 53.67
C TRP A 183 4.02 -14.74 52.61
N ILE A 184 3.54 -14.63 51.37
CA ILE A 184 4.03 -15.47 50.27
C ILE A 184 5.46 -15.04 49.94
N ASN A 185 6.40 -15.98 50.05
CA ASN A 185 7.75 -15.79 49.55
C ASN A 185 7.79 -16.14 48.05
N PRO A 186 7.90 -15.17 47.13
CA PRO A 186 7.86 -15.47 45.71
C PRO A 186 9.05 -16.35 45.29
N ASP A 187 10.21 -16.24 45.93
CA ASP A 187 11.39 -17.06 45.58
C ASP A 187 11.15 -18.55 45.84
N GLU A 188 10.46 -18.90 46.93
CA GLU A 188 10.10 -20.29 47.25
C GLU A 188 9.10 -20.86 46.24
N VAL A 189 8.14 -20.04 45.80
CA VAL A 189 7.16 -20.43 44.78
C VAL A 189 7.83 -20.61 43.42
N LEU A 190 8.72 -19.69 43.04
CA LEU A 190 9.45 -19.76 41.77
C LEU A 190 10.42 -20.95 41.73
N ALA A 191 10.98 -21.34 42.88
CA ALA A 191 11.85 -22.53 43.00
C ALA A 191 11.11 -23.87 42.81
N CYS A 192 9.76 -23.85 42.77
CA CYS A 192 8.97 -25.04 42.45
C CYS A 192 8.93 -25.35 40.94
N TYR A 193 9.46 -24.47 40.10
CA TYR A 193 9.68 -24.72 38.67
C TYR A 193 11.11 -25.21 38.44
N ASP A 194 11.29 -26.07 37.43
CA ASP A 194 12.64 -26.39 36.93
C ASP A 194 13.32 -25.12 36.38
N ASP A 195 12.58 -24.34 35.57
CA ASP A 195 12.91 -22.97 35.20
C ASP A 195 11.63 -22.15 35.05
N TRP A 196 11.37 -21.28 36.02
CA TRP A 196 10.18 -20.41 35.96
C TRP A 196 10.23 -19.43 34.79
N ARG A 197 11.40 -19.16 34.20
CA ARG A 197 11.49 -18.27 33.04
C ARG A 197 10.92 -18.94 31.79
N ASP A 198 10.92 -20.27 31.70
CA ASP A 198 10.29 -20.96 30.58
C ASP A 198 8.77 -21.01 30.73
N MET A 199 8.07 -20.11 30.04
CA MET A 199 6.60 -20.02 30.07
C MET A 199 5.90 -21.26 29.51
N SER A 200 6.60 -22.13 28.76
CA SER A 200 6.01 -23.36 28.25
C SER A 200 5.75 -24.40 29.35
N THR A 201 6.42 -24.26 30.50
CA THR A 201 6.27 -25.13 31.67
C THR A 201 5.18 -24.66 32.63
N TRP A 202 4.64 -23.46 32.43
CA TRP A 202 3.70 -22.85 33.36
C TRP A 202 2.35 -23.59 33.38
N PRO A 203 1.72 -23.77 34.55
CA PRO A 203 0.35 -24.23 34.62
C PRO A 203 -0.59 -23.34 33.80
N THR A 204 -1.40 -23.96 32.95
CA THR A 204 -2.42 -23.30 32.13
C THR A 204 -3.80 -23.88 32.43
N SER A 205 -4.84 -23.05 32.36
CA SER A 205 -6.21 -23.55 32.40
C SER A 205 -6.51 -24.40 31.16
N SER A 206 -7.41 -25.37 31.29
CA SER A 206 -7.89 -26.20 30.18
C SER A 206 -8.46 -25.35 29.04
N ARG A 207 -9.02 -24.19 29.41
CA ARG A 207 -9.65 -23.22 28.50
C ARG A 207 -8.65 -22.37 27.71
N GLN A 208 -7.45 -22.13 28.22
CA GLN A 208 -6.55 -21.10 27.66
C GLN A 208 -6.19 -21.38 26.19
N THR A 209 -5.83 -22.62 25.87
CA THR A 209 -5.43 -23.02 24.51
C THR A 209 -6.63 -23.09 23.56
N GLU A 210 -7.77 -23.63 24.01
CA GLU A 210 -9.00 -23.70 23.21
C GLU A 210 -9.56 -22.31 22.90
N HIS A 211 -9.55 -21.40 23.87
CA HIS A 211 -10.01 -20.03 23.70
C HIS A 211 -9.16 -19.25 22.69
N LEU A 212 -7.83 -19.46 22.67
CA LEU A 212 -6.95 -18.80 21.72
C LEU A 212 -7.14 -19.33 20.29
N LYS A 213 -7.24 -20.66 20.13
CA LYS A 213 -7.59 -21.26 18.84
C LYS A 213 -8.95 -20.80 18.34
N ALA A 214 -9.99 -20.88 19.18
CA ALA A 214 -11.33 -20.42 18.82
C ALA A 214 -11.41 -18.90 18.54
N ARG A 215 -10.52 -18.09 19.14
CA ARG A 215 -10.40 -16.66 18.81
C ARG A 215 -9.72 -16.44 17.45
N ALA A 216 -8.72 -17.25 17.12
CA ALA A 216 -8.08 -17.23 15.80
C ALA A 216 -9.08 -17.61 14.72
N ASP A 217 -9.85 -18.68 14.92
CA ASP A 217 -10.87 -19.16 13.98
C ASP A 217 -12.00 -18.14 13.74
N LYS A 218 -12.31 -17.32 14.75
CA LYS A 218 -13.30 -16.23 14.65
C LYS A 218 -12.76 -14.98 13.96
N GLN A 219 -11.45 -14.77 13.93
CA GLN A 219 -10.86 -13.66 13.19
C GLN A 219 -10.84 -13.98 11.69
N ALA A 220 -11.14 -12.98 10.86
CA ALA A 220 -11.01 -13.13 9.42
C ALA A 220 -9.55 -13.42 9.05
N ASP A 221 -9.35 -14.40 8.16
CA ASP A 221 -8.03 -14.83 7.68
C ASP A 221 -7.24 -13.61 7.17
N PRO A 222 -6.06 -13.29 7.76
CA PRO A 222 -5.27 -12.15 7.33
C PRO A 222 -4.84 -12.21 5.86
N LEU A 223 -4.69 -13.40 5.29
CA LEU A 223 -4.22 -13.58 3.93
C LEU A 223 -5.30 -13.22 2.89
N THR A 224 -6.58 -13.31 3.26
CA THR A 224 -7.71 -12.97 2.38
C THR A 224 -8.13 -11.50 2.50
N LYS A 225 -7.56 -10.74 3.45
CA LYS A 225 -7.89 -9.33 3.62
C LYS A 225 -7.53 -8.52 2.35
N PRO A 226 -8.38 -7.57 1.93
CA PRO A 226 -8.06 -6.68 0.83
C PRO A 226 -7.09 -5.56 1.27
N GLY A 227 -6.52 -4.88 0.27
CA GLY A 227 -5.68 -3.70 0.45
C GLY A 227 -4.34 -3.97 1.13
N LEU A 228 -3.68 -2.90 1.59
CA LEU A 228 -2.31 -2.95 2.12
C LEU A 228 -2.14 -3.87 3.34
N VAL A 229 -3.15 -4.00 4.20
CA VAL A 229 -3.05 -4.85 5.39
C VAL A 229 -2.93 -6.32 5.00
N GLY A 230 -3.79 -6.79 4.09
CA GLY A 230 -3.72 -8.17 3.62
C GLY A 230 -2.53 -8.42 2.71
N ALA A 231 -2.19 -7.48 1.83
CA ALA A 231 -0.99 -7.56 1.00
C ALA A 231 0.29 -7.68 1.85
N PHE A 232 0.39 -6.89 2.92
CA PHE A 232 1.49 -7.01 3.88
C PHE A 232 1.52 -8.39 4.54
N CYS A 233 0.38 -8.92 4.98
CA CYS A 233 0.32 -10.25 5.61
C CYS A 233 0.63 -11.40 4.64
N ARG A 234 0.26 -11.27 3.35
CA ARG A 234 0.65 -12.23 2.29
C ARG A 234 2.14 -12.16 1.97
N THR A 235 2.72 -10.96 1.99
CA THR A 235 4.15 -10.74 1.71
C THR A 235 5.05 -11.19 2.87
N TYR A 236 4.58 -10.95 4.09
CA TYR A 236 5.27 -11.21 5.35
C TYR A 236 4.33 -11.97 6.30
N PRO A 237 4.32 -13.31 6.25
CA PRO A 237 3.83 -14.13 7.36
C PRO A 237 4.52 -13.76 8.67
N ILE A 238 3.96 -14.16 9.83
CA ILE A 238 4.45 -13.72 11.15
C ILE A 238 5.96 -13.94 11.30
N SER A 239 6.45 -15.13 10.97
CA SER A 239 7.86 -15.51 11.04
C SER A 239 8.76 -14.56 10.25
N LYS A 240 8.42 -14.32 8.97
CA LYS A 240 9.15 -13.42 8.07
C LYS A 240 9.03 -11.96 8.51
N ALA A 241 7.88 -11.54 9.05
CA ALA A 241 7.69 -10.19 9.58
C ALA A 241 8.57 -9.94 10.80
N ILE A 242 8.74 -10.95 11.67
CA ILE A 242 9.67 -10.91 12.80
C ILE A 242 11.09 -10.71 12.27
N GLU A 243 11.57 -11.60 11.40
CA GLU A 243 12.92 -11.55 10.82
C GLU A 243 13.21 -10.21 10.11
N THR A 244 12.27 -9.71 9.32
CA THR A 244 12.50 -8.52 8.48
C THR A 244 12.45 -7.23 9.28
N PHE A 245 11.46 -7.08 10.17
CA PHE A 245 11.15 -5.79 10.77
C PHE A 245 11.52 -5.66 12.25
N ILE A 246 11.55 -6.77 13.00
CA ILE A 246 11.68 -6.76 14.47
C ILE A 246 12.55 -7.93 14.98
N HIS A 247 13.61 -8.30 14.26
CA HIS A 247 14.45 -9.47 14.56
C HIS A 247 15.08 -9.44 15.95
N ASP A 248 15.47 -8.25 16.44
CA ASP A 248 16.04 -8.09 17.78
C ASP A 248 15.00 -8.24 18.90
N THR A 249 13.71 -8.20 18.56
CA THR A 249 12.60 -8.22 19.54
C THR A 249 12.17 -9.63 19.90
N TYR A 250 12.34 -10.60 18.99
CA TYR A 250 11.93 -11.99 19.20
C TYR A 250 13.00 -12.97 18.76
N THR A 251 13.42 -13.85 19.66
CA THR A 251 14.35 -14.94 19.34
C THR A 251 13.62 -16.28 19.30
N PRO A 252 13.86 -17.12 18.28
CA PRO A 252 13.26 -18.45 18.22
C PRO A 252 13.73 -19.32 19.40
N THR A 253 12.87 -20.23 19.85
CA THR A 253 13.20 -21.21 20.89
C THR A 253 13.39 -22.61 20.30
N ASN A 254 13.85 -23.56 21.11
CA ASN A 254 13.95 -24.97 20.72
C ASN A 254 12.57 -25.60 20.42
N THR A 255 11.48 -24.96 20.86
CA THR A 255 10.11 -25.41 20.60
C THR A 255 9.58 -24.73 19.35
N GLN A 256 9.29 -25.51 18.31
CA GLN A 256 8.76 -24.99 17.06
C GLN A 256 7.48 -24.16 17.28
N GLY A 257 7.41 -22.99 16.64
CA GLY A 257 6.28 -22.06 16.78
C GLY A 257 6.29 -21.21 18.05
N ARG A 258 7.33 -21.32 18.90
CA ARG A 258 7.51 -20.47 20.08
C ARG A 258 8.74 -19.58 19.99
N TYR A 259 8.56 -18.33 20.39
CA TYR A 259 9.56 -17.27 20.43
C TYR A 259 9.64 -16.68 21.85
N THR A 260 10.82 -16.16 22.17
CA THR A 260 11.08 -15.37 23.37
C THR A 260 11.07 -13.90 23.00
N TYR A 261 10.29 -13.09 23.72
CA TYR A 261 10.38 -11.63 23.65
C TYR A 261 11.65 -11.17 24.37
N THR A 262 12.66 -10.74 23.61
CA THR A 262 14.02 -10.45 24.10
C THR A 262 14.07 -9.41 25.24
N PRO A 263 13.24 -8.34 25.25
CA PRO A 263 13.24 -7.38 26.34
C PRO A 263 12.55 -7.86 27.64
N GLY A 264 11.92 -9.04 27.63
CA GLY A 264 11.29 -9.65 28.81
C GLY A 264 12.28 -10.47 29.65
N GLU A 265 11.84 -10.91 30.84
CA GLU A 265 12.65 -11.80 31.69
C GLU A 265 12.34 -13.27 31.44
N SER A 266 11.14 -13.57 30.97
CA SER A 266 10.69 -14.91 30.61
C SER A 266 11.00 -15.26 29.15
N THR A 267 10.93 -16.55 28.85
CA THR A 267 11.24 -17.17 27.55
C THR A 267 10.06 -18.01 27.04
N ALA A 268 10.04 -18.30 25.73
CA ALA A 268 9.05 -19.15 25.06
C ALA A 268 7.57 -18.71 25.21
N GLY A 269 7.33 -17.43 25.48
CA GLY A 269 6.02 -16.86 25.75
C GLY A 269 5.25 -16.38 24.53
N ALA A 270 5.89 -16.16 23.38
CA ALA A 270 5.21 -15.81 22.13
C ALA A 270 4.92 -17.07 21.30
N VAL A 271 3.64 -17.29 20.96
CA VAL A 271 3.18 -18.48 20.24
C VAL A 271 2.61 -18.08 18.88
N ILE A 272 3.10 -18.71 17.82
CA ILE A 272 2.63 -18.54 16.45
C ILE A 272 1.59 -19.62 16.11
N TYR A 273 0.50 -19.20 15.46
CA TYR A 273 -0.56 -20.08 14.95
C TYR A 273 -0.65 -19.95 13.43
N ASP A 274 -0.40 -21.07 12.73
CA ASP A 274 -0.44 -21.21 11.27
C ASP A 274 0.37 -20.15 10.49
N ASP A 275 1.37 -19.55 11.15
CA ASP A 275 2.15 -18.40 10.67
C ASP A 275 1.31 -17.16 10.26
N LYS A 276 0.03 -17.15 10.66
CA LYS A 276 -0.95 -16.09 10.39
C LYS A 276 -1.14 -15.18 11.59
N PHE A 277 -1.07 -15.76 12.79
CA PHE A 277 -1.33 -15.05 14.04
C PHE A 277 -0.22 -15.30 15.06
N LEU A 278 0.01 -14.29 15.91
CA LEU A 278 0.86 -14.39 17.08
C LEU A 278 0.05 -14.02 18.33
N TYR A 279 0.24 -14.77 19.41
CA TYR A 279 -0.19 -14.38 20.75
C TYR A 279 1.01 -14.40 21.69
N SER A 280 1.23 -13.29 22.39
CA SER A 280 2.30 -13.20 23.39
C SER A 280 1.77 -13.27 24.81
N HIS A 281 2.36 -14.18 25.60
CA HIS A 281 2.12 -14.34 27.03
C HIS A 281 3.06 -13.47 27.90
N HIS A 282 4.06 -12.81 27.30
CA HIS A 282 4.99 -11.95 28.02
C HIS A 282 4.25 -10.73 28.61
N GLY A 283 4.51 -10.43 29.89
CA GLY A 283 3.77 -9.40 30.63
C GLY A 283 4.07 -7.97 30.14
N THR A 284 5.27 -7.77 29.59
CA THR A 284 5.84 -6.48 29.17
C THR A 284 5.88 -6.30 27.65
N ASP A 285 5.34 -7.25 26.89
CA ASP A 285 5.34 -7.23 25.43
C ASP A 285 4.20 -6.31 24.90
N PRO A 286 4.49 -5.36 23.98
CA PRO A 286 3.47 -4.58 23.27
C PRO A 286 2.36 -5.41 22.59
N ALA A 287 2.69 -6.59 22.06
CA ALA A 287 1.74 -7.55 21.48
C ALA A 287 1.10 -8.47 22.53
N GLY A 288 1.51 -8.35 23.80
CA GLY A 288 1.06 -9.17 24.91
C GLY A 288 -0.45 -9.20 25.07
N GLY A 289 -1.00 -10.39 25.30
CA GLY A 289 -2.40 -10.70 25.58
C GLY A 289 -3.43 -10.30 24.51
N GLN A 290 -2.99 -10.03 23.29
CA GLN A 290 -3.84 -9.86 22.12
C GLN A 290 -3.38 -10.81 21.00
N LEU A 291 -4.34 -11.33 20.24
CA LEU A 291 -4.04 -12.12 19.05
C LEU A 291 -3.85 -11.16 17.87
N VAL A 292 -2.64 -11.11 17.32
CA VAL A 292 -2.23 -10.14 16.32
C VAL A 292 -1.82 -10.81 15.02
N ILE A 293 -2.07 -10.12 13.90
CA ILE A 293 -1.57 -10.47 12.57
C ILE A 293 -0.23 -9.79 12.33
N ALA A 294 0.51 -10.17 11.28
CA ALA A 294 1.84 -9.61 10.98
C ALA A 294 1.85 -8.07 10.89
N PHE A 295 0.83 -7.49 10.25
CA PHE A 295 0.68 -6.03 10.18
C PHE A 295 0.57 -5.38 11.57
N ASP A 296 -0.26 -5.94 12.46
CA ASP A 296 -0.46 -5.40 13.81
C ASP A 296 0.75 -5.65 14.71
N LEU A 297 1.43 -6.79 14.55
CA LEU A 297 2.66 -7.11 15.27
C LEU A 297 3.71 -6.02 15.01
N VAL A 298 4.06 -5.80 13.74
CA VAL A 298 5.05 -4.76 13.36
C VAL A 298 4.57 -3.38 13.79
N ARG A 299 3.27 -3.07 13.63
CA ARG A 299 2.69 -1.80 14.06
C ARG A 299 2.91 -1.52 15.55
N LEU A 300 2.60 -2.50 16.40
CA LEU A 300 2.67 -2.34 17.86
C LEU A 300 4.11 -2.15 18.34
N HIS A 301 5.06 -2.88 17.77
CA HIS A 301 6.47 -2.78 18.16
C HIS A 301 7.16 -1.53 17.61
N LYS A 302 6.93 -1.14 16.35
CA LYS A 302 7.60 0.01 15.75
C LYS A 302 6.94 1.35 16.05
N PHE A 303 5.61 1.38 16.09
CA PHE A 303 4.83 2.62 16.11
C PHE A 303 3.85 2.70 17.28
N GLY A 304 3.76 1.68 18.14
CA GLY A 304 2.74 1.59 19.19
C GLY A 304 2.76 2.75 20.18
N THR A 305 3.93 3.30 20.50
CA THR A 305 4.10 4.46 21.38
C THR A 305 3.51 5.76 20.82
N TRP A 306 3.29 5.84 19.51
CA TRP A 306 2.71 7.03 18.88
C TRP A 306 1.21 7.16 19.17
N ASP A 307 0.59 6.11 19.73
CA ASP A 307 -0.80 6.14 20.18
C ASP A 307 -0.95 6.68 21.61
N ASP A 308 0.13 7.13 22.27
CA ASP A 308 0.14 7.54 23.67
C ASP A 308 -0.77 8.72 23.99
N GLU A 309 -0.97 9.61 23.01
CA GLU A 309 -1.84 10.78 23.11
C GLU A 309 -3.20 10.57 22.43
N ALA A 310 -3.44 9.39 21.85
CA ALA A 310 -4.71 9.10 21.19
C ALA A 310 -5.84 9.07 22.22
N LYS A 311 -6.95 9.76 21.93
CA LYS A 311 -8.13 9.78 22.80
C LYS A 311 -8.66 8.36 23.03
N GLN A 312 -9.13 8.10 24.25
CA GLN A 312 -9.76 6.83 24.58
C GLN A 312 -10.94 6.56 23.62
N GLY A 313 -11.04 5.32 23.14
CA GLY A 313 -12.05 4.92 22.17
C GLY A 313 -11.73 5.25 20.70
N THR A 314 -10.57 5.85 20.40
CA THR A 314 -10.14 6.07 19.01
C THR A 314 -10.05 4.72 18.26
N PRO A 315 -10.82 4.54 17.16
CA PRO A 315 -10.77 3.32 16.36
C PRO A 315 -9.36 3.04 15.85
N THR A 316 -8.94 1.77 15.87
CA THR A 316 -7.57 1.35 15.53
C THR A 316 -7.09 1.94 14.19
N HIS A 317 -7.93 1.89 13.15
CA HIS A 317 -7.58 2.39 11.81
C HIS A 317 -7.37 3.92 11.74
N LYS A 318 -7.77 4.69 12.76
CA LYS A 318 -7.57 6.15 12.83
C LYS A 318 -6.36 6.54 13.66
N ARG A 319 -5.72 5.59 14.34
CA ARG A 319 -4.61 5.86 15.25
C ARG A 319 -3.32 6.23 14.50
N PRO A 320 -2.45 7.08 15.08
CA PRO A 320 -1.16 7.43 14.48
C PRO A 320 -0.31 6.21 14.11
N SER A 321 -0.23 5.20 15.00
CA SER A 321 0.52 3.96 14.73
C SER A 321 0.04 3.24 13.48
N TYR A 322 -1.28 3.22 13.26
CA TYR A 322 -1.90 2.54 12.12
C TYR A 322 -1.61 3.28 10.81
N LYS A 323 -1.67 4.62 10.81
CA LYS A 323 -1.29 5.43 9.65
C LYS A 323 0.19 5.28 9.29
N ALA A 324 1.07 5.24 10.29
CA ALA A 324 2.49 5.01 10.10
C ALA A 324 2.76 3.61 9.50
N MET A 325 2.11 2.57 10.02
CA MET A 325 2.22 1.22 9.48
C MET A 325 1.69 1.09 8.05
N LEU A 326 0.58 1.77 7.73
CA LEU A 326 0.11 1.85 6.33
C LEU A 326 1.15 2.51 5.42
N GLY A 327 1.81 3.57 5.89
CA GLY A 327 2.91 4.22 5.15
C GLY A 327 4.07 3.26 4.89
N LEU A 328 4.51 2.51 5.91
CA LEU A 328 5.55 1.49 5.76
C LEU A 328 5.14 0.43 4.72
N ALA A 329 3.96 -0.17 4.86
CA ALA A 329 3.47 -1.19 3.94
C ALA A 329 3.29 -0.66 2.51
N ARG A 330 2.95 0.62 2.35
CA ARG A 330 2.78 1.28 1.05
C ARG A 330 4.10 1.51 0.33
N GLU A 331 5.17 1.85 1.06
CA GLU A 331 6.49 2.11 0.47
C GLU A 331 7.38 0.87 0.37
N ASP A 332 7.01 -0.23 1.03
CA ASP A 332 7.73 -1.50 0.99
C ASP A 332 7.78 -2.12 -0.41
N HIS A 333 8.99 -2.47 -0.85
CA HIS A 333 9.25 -3.01 -2.20
C HIS A 333 8.52 -4.32 -2.46
N GLU A 334 8.58 -5.27 -1.53
CA GLU A 334 8.02 -6.61 -1.72
C GLU A 334 6.48 -6.56 -1.72
N VAL A 335 5.89 -5.66 -0.91
CA VAL A 335 4.44 -5.43 -0.94
C VAL A 335 4.00 -4.82 -2.26
N LYS A 336 4.74 -3.82 -2.79
CA LYS A 336 4.47 -3.24 -4.12
C LYS A 336 4.57 -4.32 -5.20
N ALA A 337 5.66 -5.09 -5.20
CA ALA A 337 5.89 -6.15 -6.18
C ALA A 337 4.80 -7.24 -6.15
N LEU A 338 4.29 -7.62 -4.96
CA LEU A 338 3.16 -8.53 -4.85
C LEU A 338 1.89 -7.94 -5.46
N LEU A 339 1.53 -6.71 -5.10
CA LEU A 339 0.33 -6.03 -5.62
C LEU A 339 0.40 -5.78 -7.13
N ASP A 340 1.58 -5.48 -7.66
CA ASP A 340 1.81 -5.31 -9.09
C ASP A 340 1.62 -6.64 -9.83
N ARG A 341 2.13 -7.76 -9.28
CA ARG A 341 1.94 -9.10 -9.84
C ARG A 341 0.46 -9.52 -9.83
N GLU A 342 -0.25 -9.27 -8.73
CA GLU A 342 -1.70 -9.51 -8.64
C GLU A 342 -2.46 -8.68 -9.69
N ALA A 343 -2.04 -7.44 -9.93
CA ALA A 343 -2.62 -6.57 -10.94
C ALA A 343 -2.30 -7.03 -12.38
N ASP A 344 -1.08 -7.50 -12.65
CA ASP A 344 -0.69 -8.04 -13.96
C ASP A 344 -1.46 -9.31 -14.29
N GLN A 345 -1.65 -10.21 -13.32
CA GLN A 345 -2.44 -11.42 -13.51
C GLN A 345 -3.89 -11.07 -13.89
N LYS A 346 -4.51 -10.13 -13.15
CA LYS A 346 -5.86 -9.65 -13.47
C LYS A 346 -5.92 -9.00 -14.85
N ALA A 347 -4.94 -8.16 -15.20
CA ALA A 347 -4.87 -7.54 -16.52
C ALA A 347 -4.67 -8.59 -17.64
N ALA A 348 -3.92 -9.66 -17.40
CA ALA A 348 -3.77 -10.77 -18.34
C ALA A 348 -5.06 -11.57 -18.51
N GLU A 349 -5.89 -11.71 -17.48
CA GLU A 349 -7.22 -12.31 -17.61
C GLU A 349 -8.17 -11.44 -18.45
N ASP A 350 -8.13 -10.11 -18.24
CA ASP A 350 -9.00 -9.16 -18.94
C ASP A 350 -8.53 -8.86 -20.38
N PHE A 351 -7.21 -8.86 -20.64
CA PHE A 351 -6.59 -8.38 -21.89
C PHE A 351 -5.57 -9.35 -22.51
N GLY A 352 -5.25 -10.50 -21.90
CA GLY A 352 -4.12 -11.36 -22.29
C GLY A 352 -4.22 -11.99 -23.68
N ASN A 353 -5.43 -12.13 -24.24
CA ASN A 353 -5.60 -12.56 -25.65
C ASN A 353 -4.93 -11.59 -26.65
N LEU A 354 -4.66 -10.34 -26.24
CA LEU A 354 -4.01 -9.32 -27.07
C LEU A 354 -2.48 -9.42 -27.05
N LEU A 355 -1.89 -10.00 -25.99
CA LEU A 355 -0.45 -10.26 -25.88
C LEU A 355 -0.02 -11.47 -26.72
N ILE A 356 -0.89 -12.49 -26.86
CA ILE A 356 -0.57 -13.75 -27.57
C ILE A 356 -0.60 -13.59 -29.09
N GLN A 357 -1.32 -12.60 -29.63
CA GLN A 357 -1.44 -12.39 -31.08
C GLN A 357 -0.41 -11.43 -31.69
N GLY A 358 0.55 -10.94 -30.89
CA GLY A 358 1.57 -9.96 -31.32
C GLY A 358 2.99 -10.51 -31.37
N ASN A 359 3.25 -11.72 -30.85
CA ASN A 359 4.60 -12.29 -30.82
C ASN A 359 4.55 -13.82 -30.93
N GLN A 360 4.50 -14.36 -32.17
CA GLN A 360 4.57 -15.81 -32.41
C GLN A 360 5.99 -16.40 -32.23
N ASN A 361 6.97 -15.62 -31.77
CA ASN A 361 8.36 -16.07 -31.70
C ASN A 361 8.94 -16.29 -30.28
N ASP A 362 8.19 -16.01 -29.20
CA ASP A 362 8.72 -16.13 -27.82
C ASP A 362 7.94 -17.11 -26.92
N THR A 363 7.23 -18.09 -27.48
CA THR A 363 6.61 -19.18 -26.68
C THR A 363 7.57 -20.35 -26.49
N GLN A 364 8.70 -20.12 -25.82
CA GLN A 364 9.42 -21.14 -25.05
C GLN A 364 10.07 -20.51 -23.81
N GLU A 365 9.27 -20.14 -22.81
CA GLU A 365 9.80 -19.87 -21.46
C GLU A 365 9.76 -21.16 -20.64
N SER A 366 10.96 -21.68 -20.36
CA SER A 366 11.25 -22.79 -19.45
C SER A 366 10.91 -22.43 -18.00
N GLU A 367 10.32 -23.37 -17.27
CA GLU A 367 9.86 -23.29 -15.86
C GLU A 367 10.96 -23.01 -14.80
N THR A 368 12.15 -22.52 -15.17
CA THR A 368 13.31 -22.39 -14.27
C THR A 368 13.84 -20.96 -14.06
N GLN A 369 13.23 -19.93 -14.66
CA GLN A 369 13.64 -18.54 -14.42
C GLN A 369 12.74 -17.86 -13.37
N LYS A 370 13.36 -17.10 -12.45
CA LYS A 370 12.66 -16.23 -11.50
C LYS A 370 11.61 -15.40 -12.26
N PRO A 371 10.39 -15.24 -11.75
CA PRO A 371 9.36 -14.44 -12.42
C PRO A 371 9.91 -13.04 -12.68
N LYS A 372 9.88 -12.64 -13.96
CA LYS A 372 10.31 -11.30 -14.40
C LYS A 372 9.56 -10.25 -13.57
N GLU A 373 10.31 -9.31 -13.00
CA GLU A 373 9.72 -8.23 -12.21
C GLU A 373 8.75 -7.43 -13.07
N SER A 374 7.60 -7.07 -12.50
CA SER A 374 6.58 -6.29 -13.20
C SER A 374 7.15 -4.94 -13.61
N TRP A 375 6.88 -4.51 -14.84
CA TRP A 375 7.24 -3.16 -15.28
C TRP A 375 6.59 -2.09 -14.39
N ARG A 376 5.45 -2.40 -13.76
CA ARG A 376 4.74 -1.52 -12.81
C ARG A 376 5.57 -1.25 -11.56
N THR A 377 6.29 -2.27 -11.09
CA THR A 377 7.22 -2.18 -9.96
C THR A 377 8.42 -1.34 -10.34
N THR A 378 9.04 -1.61 -11.50
CA THR A 378 10.18 -0.83 -12.00
C THR A 378 9.81 0.64 -12.27
N ALA A 379 8.60 0.91 -12.76
CA ALA A 379 8.09 2.27 -12.97
C ALA A 379 7.76 2.99 -11.64
N ASN A 380 7.73 2.26 -10.52
CA ASN A 380 7.41 2.75 -9.17
C ASN A 380 6.14 3.60 -9.17
N LEU A 381 5.03 2.99 -9.59
CA LEU A 381 3.70 3.62 -9.56
C LEU A 381 3.28 3.88 -8.12
N THR A 382 2.86 5.11 -7.84
CA THR A 382 2.42 5.50 -6.50
C THR A 382 1.04 4.93 -6.18
N ARG A 383 0.79 4.58 -4.92
CA ARG A 383 -0.45 3.98 -4.44
C ARG A 383 -1.09 4.81 -3.33
N LYS A 384 -2.41 4.69 -3.19
CA LYS A 384 -3.19 5.20 -2.07
C LYS A 384 -3.05 4.27 -0.86
N ASN A 385 -3.53 4.71 0.30
CA ASN A 385 -3.59 3.87 1.50
C ASN A 385 -4.58 2.69 1.37
N SER A 386 -5.47 2.71 0.37
CA SER A 386 -6.29 1.55 0.00
C SER A 386 -5.45 0.42 -0.64
N GLY A 387 -4.25 0.75 -1.15
CA GLY A 387 -3.43 -0.14 -1.97
C GLY A 387 -3.67 0.04 -3.46
N GLU A 388 -4.69 0.80 -3.89
CA GLU A 388 -4.95 1.11 -5.30
C GLU A 388 -3.94 2.13 -5.84
N TYR A 389 -3.73 2.17 -7.17
CA TYR A 389 -2.88 3.20 -7.77
C TYR A 389 -3.48 4.60 -7.57
N ASP A 390 -2.62 5.60 -7.45
CA ASP A 390 -3.04 7.00 -7.36
C ASP A 390 -3.28 7.59 -8.75
N ASP A 391 -4.31 8.43 -8.91
CA ASP A 391 -4.69 9.05 -10.19
C ASP A 391 -3.86 10.31 -10.50
N THR A 392 -2.58 10.30 -10.15
CA THR A 392 -1.66 11.41 -10.39
C THR A 392 -1.31 11.50 -11.88
N LEU A 393 -1.00 12.71 -12.36
CA LEU A 393 -0.49 12.91 -13.72
C LEU A 393 0.79 12.09 -13.94
N GLU A 394 1.67 12.04 -12.93
CA GLU A 394 2.91 11.27 -12.97
C GLU A 394 2.67 9.77 -13.18
N ASN A 395 1.74 9.15 -12.45
CA ASN A 395 1.40 7.74 -12.66
C ASN A 395 0.86 7.50 -14.07
N LEU A 396 -0.06 8.35 -14.53
CA LEU A 396 -0.62 8.22 -15.88
C LEU A 396 0.46 8.34 -16.96
N THR A 397 1.39 9.30 -16.81
CA THR A 397 2.55 9.43 -17.71
C THR A 397 3.45 8.21 -17.64
N LYS A 398 3.77 7.70 -16.44
CA LYS A 398 4.56 6.48 -16.26
C LYS A 398 3.92 5.28 -16.94
N ILE A 399 2.60 5.10 -16.78
CA ILE A 399 1.83 4.03 -17.43
C ILE A 399 1.93 4.17 -18.96
N LEU A 400 1.60 5.33 -19.51
CA LEU A 400 1.67 5.57 -20.96
C LEU A 400 3.10 5.51 -21.53
N THR A 401 4.12 5.59 -20.67
CA THR A 401 5.53 5.54 -21.05
C THR A 401 6.11 4.14 -20.96
N HIS A 402 5.65 3.28 -20.04
CA HIS A 402 6.26 1.98 -19.76
C HIS A 402 5.36 0.78 -20.08
N ASP A 403 4.04 0.97 -20.17
CA ASP A 403 3.12 -0.11 -20.53
C ASP A 403 3.46 -0.60 -21.96
N PRO A 404 3.83 -1.89 -22.14
CA PRO A 404 4.18 -2.45 -23.44
C PRO A 404 3.06 -2.30 -24.48
N LEU A 405 1.79 -2.38 -24.07
CA LEU A 405 0.64 -2.30 -24.96
C LEU A 405 0.37 -0.87 -25.47
N LEU A 406 0.93 0.14 -24.81
CA LEU A 406 0.74 1.56 -25.13
C LEU A 406 1.95 2.19 -25.83
N GLN A 407 3.07 1.46 -25.95
CA GLN A 407 4.27 1.92 -26.68
C GLN A 407 4.03 2.33 -28.13
N PRO A 408 3.11 1.69 -28.89
CA PRO A 408 2.84 2.08 -30.26
C PRO A 408 2.28 3.49 -30.44
N ILE A 409 1.80 4.12 -29.36
CA ILE A 409 1.26 5.48 -29.39
C ILE A 409 2.42 6.47 -29.46
N LYS A 410 2.50 7.21 -30.57
CA LYS A 410 3.62 8.11 -30.89
C LYS A 410 3.12 9.46 -31.38
N TYR A 411 4.02 10.43 -31.44
CA TYR A 411 3.74 11.76 -31.99
C TYR A 411 4.39 11.91 -33.37
N ASN A 412 3.56 12.11 -34.39
CA ASN A 412 4.02 12.31 -35.77
C ASN A 412 4.36 13.78 -35.99
N LEU A 413 5.63 14.08 -36.22
CA LEU A 413 6.15 15.44 -36.44
C LEU A 413 5.76 16.04 -37.80
N LEU A 414 5.37 15.23 -38.78
CA LEU A 414 4.92 15.71 -40.09
C LEU A 414 3.47 16.19 -40.06
N SER A 415 2.60 15.44 -39.39
CA SER A 415 1.18 15.80 -39.23
C SER A 415 0.89 16.59 -37.95
N GLU A 416 1.85 16.69 -37.02
CA GLU A 416 1.73 17.26 -35.66
C GLU A 416 0.57 16.66 -34.85
N THR A 417 0.29 15.37 -35.08
CA THR A 417 -0.78 14.62 -34.42
C THR A 417 -0.26 13.38 -33.74
N ILE A 418 -1.01 12.88 -32.76
CA ILE A 418 -0.80 11.54 -32.21
C ILE A 418 -1.25 10.51 -33.24
N CYS A 419 -0.51 9.43 -33.32
CA CYS A 419 -0.82 8.29 -34.17
C CYS A 419 -0.36 6.98 -33.50
N VAL A 420 -0.68 5.89 -34.17
CA VAL A 420 -0.32 4.53 -33.77
C VAL A 420 0.51 3.93 -34.89
N ASP A 421 1.59 3.23 -34.55
CA ASP A 421 2.36 2.48 -35.55
C ASP A 421 1.44 1.50 -36.31
N ASN A 422 1.51 1.50 -37.65
CA ASN A 422 0.56 0.78 -38.52
C ASN A 422 0.49 -0.73 -38.28
N ASP A 423 1.58 -1.35 -37.81
CA ASP A 423 1.68 -2.80 -37.60
C ASP A 423 1.39 -3.21 -36.15
N ALA A 424 1.14 -2.25 -35.27
CA ALA A 424 1.04 -2.49 -33.84
C ALA A 424 -0.41 -2.65 -33.37
N LYS A 425 -0.61 -3.51 -32.36
CA LYS A 425 -1.92 -3.77 -31.76
C LYS A 425 -2.02 -3.05 -30.42
N LEU A 426 -3.00 -2.16 -30.30
CA LEU A 426 -3.43 -1.59 -29.03
C LEU A 426 -4.30 -2.58 -28.23
N PRO A 427 -4.56 -2.33 -26.94
CA PRO A 427 -5.50 -3.14 -26.15
C PRO A 427 -6.95 -3.13 -26.66
N TRP A 428 -7.24 -2.34 -27.69
CA TRP A 428 -8.55 -2.20 -28.33
C TRP A 428 -8.40 -2.17 -29.86
N ALA A 429 -9.47 -2.54 -30.56
CA ALA A 429 -9.53 -2.42 -32.00
C ALA A 429 -9.80 -0.97 -32.42
N GLN A 430 -8.99 -0.44 -33.33
CA GLN A 430 -9.20 0.90 -33.88
C GLN A 430 -10.34 0.89 -34.90
N THR A 431 -11.17 1.93 -34.90
CA THR A 431 -12.27 2.09 -35.86
C THR A 431 -11.81 2.66 -37.20
N LYS A 432 -10.67 3.36 -37.21
CA LYS A 432 -10.00 3.92 -38.38
C LYS A 432 -8.51 4.04 -38.12
N THR A 433 -7.72 4.25 -39.17
CA THR A 433 -6.29 4.55 -39.06
C THR A 433 -6.05 5.90 -38.39
N GLY A 434 -4.96 6.00 -37.63
CA GLY A 434 -4.59 7.22 -36.87
C GLY A 434 -5.15 7.22 -35.44
N TRP A 435 -5.09 8.36 -34.76
CA TRP A 435 -5.63 8.53 -33.40
C TRP A 435 -6.93 9.32 -33.43
N SER A 436 -7.96 8.84 -32.73
CA SER A 436 -9.30 9.43 -32.74
C SER A 436 -9.89 9.60 -31.35
N ASP A 437 -11.01 10.33 -31.25
CA ASP A 437 -11.77 10.46 -29.99
C ASP A 437 -12.24 9.11 -29.45
N ALA A 438 -12.48 8.13 -30.34
CA ALA A 438 -12.80 6.77 -29.94
C ALA A 438 -11.61 6.10 -29.23
N ASP A 439 -10.38 6.32 -29.70
CA ASP A 439 -9.16 5.80 -29.06
C ASP A 439 -8.92 6.46 -27.70
N VAL A 440 -9.19 7.76 -27.58
CA VAL A 440 -9.14 8.47 -26.29
C VAL A 440 -10.13 7.88 -25.28
N ALA A 441 -11.34 7.54 -25.73
CA ALA A 441 -12.34 6.90 -24.88
C ALA A 441 -11.92 5.47 -24.48
N GLN A 442 -11.37 4.69 -25.41
CA GLN A 442 -10.88 3.34 -25.14
C GLN A 442 -9.68 3.34 -24.19
N LEU A 443 -8.75 4.30 -24.35
CA LEU A 443 -7.64 4.47 -23.42
C LEU A 443 -8.13 4.73 -21.99
N LYS A 444 -9.14 5.59 -21.82
CA LYS A 444 -9.73 5.86 -20.49
C LYS A 444 -10.34 4.59 -19.89
N LEU A 445 -11.08 3.82 -20.69
CA LEU A 445 -11.66 2.56 -20.25
C LEU A 445 -10.59 1.51 -19.90
N TYR A 446 -9.51 1.44 -20.67
CA TYR A 446 -8.37 0.59 -20.40
C TYR A 446 -7.72 0.94 -19.05
N LEU A 447 -7.44 2.22 -18.81
CA LEU A 447 -6.86 2.70 -17.55
C LEU A 447 -7.77 2.39 -16.34
N GLU A 448 -9.09 2.50 -16.51
CA GLU A 448 -10.05 2.17 -15.47
C GLU A 448 -10.05 0.66 -15.15
N LYS A 449 -10.09 -0.20 -16.17
CA LYS A 449 -10.14 -1.66 -15.97
C LYS A 449 -8.82 -2.24 -15.47
N ALA A 450 -7.70 -1.87 -16.10
CA ALA A 450 -6.38 -2.45 -15.82
C ALA A 450 -5.66 -1.79 -14.63
N PHE A 451 -6.05 -0.57 -14.24
CA PHE A 451 -5.38 0.18 -13.17
C PHE A 451 -6.34 0.76 -12.12
N GLY A 452 -7.65 0.72 -12.32
CA GLY A 452 -8.60 1.40 -11.44
C GLY A 452 -8.52 2.93 -11.53
N LEU A 453 -7.97 3.47 -12.62
CA LEU A 453 -7.71 4.90 -12.77
C LEU A 453 -8.69 5.54 -13.75
N TYR A 454 -9.36 6.61 -13.31
CA TYR A 454 -10.23 7.41 -14.18
C TYR A 454 -10.01 8.91 -13.95
N SER A 455 -9.35 9.59 -14.88
CA SER A 455 -9.15 11.04 -14.83
C SER A 455 -9.03 11.67 -16.21
N GLY A 456 -10.14 12.21 -16.72
CA GLY A 456 -10.25 12.67 -18.11
C GLY A 456 -9.16 13.68 -18.54
N THR A 457 -9.00 14.78 -17.81
CA THR A 457 -8.03 15.85 -18.16
C THR A 457 -6.59 15.37 -18.03
N LYS A 458 -6.24 14.70 -16.92
CA LYS A 458 -4.88 14.21 -16.68
C LYS A 458 -4.47 13.14 -17.70
N THR A 459 -5.41 12.29 -18.14
CA THR A 459 -5.15 11.29 -19.19
C THR A 459 -4.75 11.97 -20.50
N THR A 460 -5.45 13.03 -20.91
CA THR A 460 -5.10 13.75 -22.15
C THR A 460 -3.73 14.42 -22.07
N GLU A 461 -3.42 15.06 -20.94
CA GLU A 461 -2.09 15.66 -20.70
C GLU A 461 -0.98 14.61 -20.69
N ALA A 462 -1.17 13.50 -19.95
CA ALA A 462 -0.21 12.41 -19.89
C ALA A 462 0.02 11.76 -21.26
N LEU A 463 -1.04 11.62 -22.07
CA LEU A 463 -0.98 11.09 -23.43
C LEU A 463 -0.11 11.97 -24.32
N GLN A 464 -0.28 13.29 -24.27
CA GLN A 464 0.55 14.23 -25.02
C GLN A 464 2.02 14.14 -24.59
N ILE A 465 2.29 14.11 -23.29
CA ILE A 465 3.65 14.00 -22.74
C ILE A 465 4.32 12.70 -23.21
N ALA A 466 3.64 11.56 -23.06
CA ALA A 466 4.17 10.26 -23.43
C ALA A 466 4.37 10.12 -24.94
N ALA A 467 3.40 10.54 -25.76
CA ALA A 467 3.52 10.51 -27.21
C ALA A 467 4.65 11.42 -27.72
N ALA A 468 4.79 12.63 -27.17
CA ALA A 468 5.85 13.57 -27.54
C ALA A 468 7.26 13.02 -27.21
N SER A 469 7.39 12.23 -26.14
CA SER A 469 8.65 11.54 -25.81
C SER A 469 9.05 10.48 -26.84
N ARG A 470 8.09 9.98 -27.62
CA ARG A 470 8.26 9.02 -28.71
C ARG A 470 7.91 9.65 -30.06
N CYS A 471 8.36 10.88 -30.30
CA CYS A 471 8.13 11.54 -31.57
C CYS A 471 8.94 10.92 -32.71
N TYR A 472 8.39 10.94 -33.91
CA TYR A 472 9.04 10.46 -35.13
C TYR A 472 8.63 11.32 -36.33
N HIS A 473 9.38 11.22 -37.43
CA HIS A 473 9.04 11.93 -38.66
C HIS A 473 9.08 10.94 -39.83
N PRO A 474 7.93 10.53 -40.38
CA PRO A 474 7.86 9.38 -41.28
C PRO A 474 8.75 9.50 -42.52
N ILE A 475 8.84 10.70 -43.12
CA ILE A 475 9.72 10.93 -44.28
C ILE A 475 11.20 10.92 -43.90
N ARG A 476 11.57 11.37 -42.69
CA ARG A 476 12.98 11.32 -42.25
C ARG A 476 13.40 9.89 -42.02
N ASP A 477 12.52 9.10 -41.38
CA ASP A 477 12.78 7.69 -41.12
C ASP A 477 12.94 6.94 -42.45
N TYR A 478 12.05 7.18 -43.41
CA TYR A 478 12.17 6.66 -44.78
C TYR A 478 13.48 7.07 -45.49
N LEU A 479 13.87 8.35 -45.40
CA LEU A 479 15.09 8.85 -46.06
C LEU A 479 16.39 8.43 -45.35
N ASN A 480 16.32 8.06 -44.07
CA ASN A 480 17.46 7.59 -43.28
C ASN A 480 17.70 6.08 -43.41
N ASP A 481 16.69 5.32 -43.81
CA ASP A 481 16.78 3.87 -44.04
C ASP A 481 16.38 3.48 -45.49
N PRO A 482 17.00 4.08 -46.52
CA PRO A 482 16.69 3.72 -47.90
C PRO A 482 17.29 2.35 -48.27
N PRO A 483 16.73 1.65 -49.26
CA PRO A 483 17.37 0.47 -49.84
C PRO A 483 18.75 0.82 -50.40
N ALA A 484 19.64 -0.18 -50.47
CA ALA A 484 20.97 0.01 -51.05
C ALA A 484 20.86 0.60 -52.47
N TRP A 485 21.61 1.67 -52.72
CA TRP A 485 21.61 2.30 -54.04
C TRP A 485 22.19 1.35 -55.08
N ASP A 486 21.50 1.22 -56.21
CA ASP A 486 21.84 0.32 -57.31
C ASP A 486 22.88 0.88 -58.29
N GLY A 487 23.39 2.09 -58.04
CA GLY A 487 24.41 2.75 -58.85
C GLY A 487 23.87 3.51 -60.07
N GLU A 488 22.56 3.48 -60.33
CA GLU A 488 21.99 4.14 -61.52
C GLU A 488 21.54 5.57 -61.20
N GLN A 489 22.01 6.54 -62.01
CA GLN A 489 21.76 7.97 -61.82
C GLN A 489 20.44 8.42 -62.47
N ARG A 490 19.31 8.04 -61.87
CA ARG A 490 17.97 8.29 -62.45
C ARG A 490 17.43 9.71 -62.26
N LEU A 491 17.98 10.45 -61.29
CA LEU A 491 17.40 11.72 -60.86
C LEU A 491 17.31 12.76 -61.99
N ASP A 492 18.36 12.92 -62.78
CA ASP A 492 18.41 13.97 -63.81
C ASP A 492 17.54 13.65 -65.04
N ALA A 493 17.31 12.36 -65.30
CA ALA A 493 16.55 11.87 -66.44
C ALA A 493 15.07 11.61 -66.11
N LEU A 494 14.65 11.67 -64.84
CA LEU A 494 13.31 11.29 -64.39
C LEU A 494 12.17 11.93 -65.21
N LEU A 495 12.16 13.25 -65.42
CA LEU A 495 11.11 13.92 -66.20
C LEU A 495 11.23 13.65 -67.72
N ILE A 496 12.43 13.31 -68.20
CA ILE A 496 12.69 12.97 -69.60
C ILE A 496 12.12 11.58 -69.87
N ASP A 497 12.53 10.58 -69.08
CA ASP A 497 12.21 9.17 -69.30
C ASP A 497 10.74 8.87 -69.03
N TYR A 498 10.16 9.43 -67.95
CA TYR A 498 8.80 9.10 -67.54
C TYR A 498 7.72 10.03 -68.11
N LEU A 499 8.04 11.28 -68.46
CA LEU A 499 7.05 12.26 -68.95
C LEU A 499 7.33 12.78 -70.37
N GLY A 500 8.43 12.37 -71.00
CA GLY A 500 8.79 12.77 -72.36
C GLY A 500 9.26 14.22 -72.48
N ALA A 501 9.82 14.80 -71.41
CA ALA A 501 10.41 16.14 -71.47
C ALA A 501 11.65 16.17 -72.39
N GLU A 502 11.97 17.35 -72.95
CA GLU A 502 13.16 17.51 -73.78
C GLU A 502 14.44 17.26 -72.98
N ASN A 503 15.38 16.53 -73.57
CA ASN A 503 16.69 16.27 -72.97
C ASN A 503 17.60 17.51 -73.05
N THR A 504 17.41 18.43 -72.10
CA THR A 504 18.18 19.68 -71.98
C THR A 504 18.80 19.80 -70.60
N GLU A 505 19.92 20.52 -70.51
CA GLU A 505 20.57 20.80 -69.22
C GLU A 505 19.65 21.56 -68.25
N TYR A 506 18.74 22.38 -68.78
CA TYR A 506 17.72 23.06 -67.98
C TYR A 506 16.78 22.06 -67.29
N ILE A 507 16.21 21.11 -68.05
CA ILE A 507 15.29 20.11 -67.49
C ILE A 507 15.98 19.23 -66.44
N LYS A 508 17.22 18.79 -66.71
CA LYS A 508 18.02 18.04 -65.73
C LYS A 508 18.24 18.84 -64.44
N ALA A 509 18.63 20.11 -64.56
CA ALA A 509 18.88 20.98 -63.41
C ALA A 509 17.61 21.24 -62.58
N VAL A 510 16.47 21.54 -63.23
CA VAL A 510 15.18 21.76 -62.56
C VAL A 510 14.70 20.49 -61.86
N THR A 511 14.84 19.32 -62.51
CA THR A 511 14.50 18.03 -61.91
C THR A 511 15.30 17.81 -60.64
N ARG A 512 16.64 17.86 -60.74
CA ARG A 512 17.55 17.68 -59.60
C ARG A 512 17.25 18.66 -58.46
N LYS A 513 17.01 19.94 -58.79
CA LYS A 513 16.78 20.99 -57.80
C LYS A 513 15.48 20.78 -57.03
N THR A 514 14.40 20.38 -57.70
CA THR A 514 13.10 20.09 -57.08
C THR A 514 13.20 19.00 -56.02
N PHE A 515 13.80 17.85 -56.37
CA PHE A 515 13.95 16.74 -55.42
C PHE A 515 14.97 17.03 -54.32
N THR A 516 16.08 17.70 -54.64
CA THR A 516 17.05 18.14 -53.62
C THR A 516 16.38 19.06 -52.60
N ALA A 517 15.52 19.97 -53.05
CA ALA A 517 14.77 20.85 -52.15
C ALA A 517 13.75 20.09 -51.30
N ALA A 518 13.05 19.10 -51.86
CA ALA A 518 12.12 18.25 -51.13
C ALA A 518 12.81 17.52 -49.96
N VAL A 519 14.00 16.96 -50.20
CA VAL A 519 14.84 16.34 -49.16
C VAL A 519 15.37 17.36 -48.16
N ALA A 520 15.92 18.48 -48.63
CA ALA A 520 16.49 19.51 -47.77
C ALA A 520 15.47 20.11 -46.80
N ARG A 521 14.21 20.29 -47.23
CA ARG A 521 13.14 20.83 -46.37
C ARG A 521 12.72 19.88 -45.25
N VAL A 522 12.88 18.57 -45.45
CA VAL A 522 12.61 17.56 -44.43
C VAL A 522 13.70 17.56 -43.37
N PHE A 523 14.98 17.56 -43.76
CA PHE A 523 16.11 17.53 -42.83
C PHE A 523 16.46 18.88 -42.21
N HIS A 524 16.15 19.97 -42.91
CA HIS A 524 16.41 21.34 -42.49
C HIS A 524 15.12 22.17 -42.58
N PRO A 525 14.20 22.04 -41.59
CA PRO A 525 12.99 22.85 -41.52
C PRO A 525 13.30 24.35 -41.64
N GLY A 526 12.49 25.07 -42.41
CA GLY A 526 12.74 26.48 -42.73
C GLY A 526 13.63 26.72 -43.95
N THR A 527 14.14 25.67 -44.62
CA THR A 527 14.82 25.82 -45.91
C THR A 527 13.85 26.44 -46.93
N LYS A 528 14.16 27.67 -47.34
CA LYS A 528 13.34 28.40 -48.31
C LYS A 528 13.52 27.78 -49.70
N PHE A 529 12.39 27.46 -50.35
CA PHE A 529 12.32 27.05 -51.74
C PHE A 529 11.10 27.71 -52.37
N ASP A 530 11.30 28.87 -53.00
CA ASP A 530 10.27 29.74 -53.57
C ASP A 530 10.00 29.45 -55.05
N THR A 531 10.35 28.25 -55.51
CA THR A 531 10.12 27.77 -56.87
C THR A 531 9.14 26.60 -56.88
N VAL A 532 8.29 26.55 -57.90
CA VAL A 532 7.34 25.44 -58.14
C VAL A 532 7.65 24.81 -59.50
N LEU A 533 7.70 23.48 -59.54
CA LEU A 533 7.82 22.72 -60.77
C LEU A 533 6.49 22.76 -61.53
N ILE A 534 6.48 23.38 -62.70
CA ILE A 534 5.31 23.43 -63.58
C ILE A 534 5.47 22.38 -64.68
N LEU A 535 4.56 21.41 -64.71
CA LEU A 535 4.51 20.40 -65.77
C LEU A 535 3.45 20.76 -66.82
N ASN A 536 3.89 21.08 -68.03
CA ASN A 536 3.01 21.37 -69.16
C ASN A 536 3.04 20.22 -70.17
N GLY A 537 1.87 19.73 -70.59
CA GLY A 537 1.76 18.69 -71.59
C GLY A 537 0.35 18.09 -71.66
N PRO A 538 0.07 17.25 -72.67
CA PRO A 538 -1.25 16.64 -72.87
C PRO A 538 -1.80 15.94 -71.63
N GLN A 539 -3.12 15.89 -71.49
CA GLN A 539 -3.77 15.13 -70.43
C GLN A 539 -3.48 13.64 -70.59
N GLY A 540 -3.44 12.88 -69.48
CA GLY A 540 -3.18 11.44 -69.51
C GLY A 540 -1.70 11.03 -69.60
N THR A 541 -0.77 11.99 -69.52
CA THR A 541 0.69 11.74 -69.54
C THR A 541 1.28 11.19 -68.22
N GLY A 542 0.44 10.92 -67.21
CA GLY A 542 0.89 10.35 -65.94
C GLY A 542 1.57 11.33 -64.97
N LYS A 543 1.45 12.65 -65.20
CA LYS A 543 2.07 13.71 -64.35
C LYS A 543 1.78 13.54 -62.85
N SER A 544 0.49 13.53 -62.48
CA SER A 544 0.07 13.35 -61.08
C SER A 544 0.44 11.97 -60.56
N THR A 545 0.32 10.93 -61.40
CA THR A 545 0.67 9.55 -61.05
C THR A 545 2.14 9.38 -60.69
N LEU A 546 3.06 10.07 -61.38
CA LEU A 546 4.49 10.03 -61.06
C LEU A 546 4.76 10.50 -59.64
N PHE A 547 4.22 11.66 -59.25
CA PHE A 547 4.42 12.21 -57.91
C PHE A 547 3.65 11.46 -56.83
N ALA A 548 2.46 10.97 -57.15
CA ALA A 548 1.70 10.09 -56.27
C ALA A 548 2.48 8.80 -55.95
N LYS A 549 3.19 8.22 -56.93
CA LYS A 549 4.06 7.05 -56.70
C LYS A 549 5.34 7.37 -55.93
N LEU A 550 5.87 8.59 -56.04
CA LEU A 550 7.11 8.98 -55.37
C LEU A 550 6.89 9.32 -53.90
N ALA A 551 5.77 9.95 -53.56
CA ALA A 551 5.45 10.34 -52.18
C ALA A 551 4.45 9.41 -51.49
N GLU A 552 3.74 8.55 -52.23
CA GLU A 552 2.77 7.58 -51.72
C GLU A 552 1.79 8.21 -50.71
N ALA A 553 1.88 7.82 -49.43
CA ALA A 553 1.04 8.33 -48.35
C ALA A 553 1.25 9.82 -48.03
N TRP A 554 2.35 10.43 -48.51
CA TRP A 554 2.69 11.84 -48.31
C TRP A 554 2.44 12.70 -49.54
N PHE A 555 1.67 12.21 -50.51
CA PHE A 555 1.19 12.96 -51.67
C PHE A 555 -0.22 13.53 -51.42
N SER A 556 -0.48 14.76 -51.88
CA SER A 556 -1.83 15.33 -51.92
C SER A 556 -2.04 16.21 -53.15
N ASP A 557 -3.21 16.13 -53.78
CA ASP A 557 -3.68 16.99 -54.86
C ASP A 557 -4.87 17.89 -54.42
N ALA A 558 -5.17 17.91 -53.12
CA ALA A 558 -6.35 18.57 -52.56
C ALA A 558 -6.19 20.10 -52.35
N LEU A 559 -5.02 20.66 -52.67
CA LEU A 559 -4.71 22.07 -52.48
C LEU A 559 -5.18 22.88 -53.70
N SER A 560 -6.18 23.73 -53.48
CA SER A 560 -6.77 24.58 -54.51
C SER A 560 -6.35 26.05 -54.34
N LEU A 561 -6.56 26.85 -55.40
CA LEU A 561 -6.29 28.29 -55.38
C LEU A 561 -7.10 29.07 -54.36
N THR A 562 -8.31 28.61 -54.03
CA THR A 562 -9.15 29.22 -53.01
C THR A 562 -8.55 29.05 -51.61
N ASP A 563 -7.94 27.91 -51.32
CA ASP A 563 -7.35 27.61 -50.01
C ASP A 563 -6.12 28.49 -49.71
N MET A 564 -5.40 28.91 -50.75
CA MET A 564 -4.20 29.76 -50.61
C MET A 564 -4.50 31.19 -50.16
N ARG A 565 -5.79 31.58 -50.19
CA ARG A 565 -6.24 32.90 -49.77
C ARG A 565 -6.62 32.97 -48.29
N ASP A 566 -6.78 31.83 -47.60
CA ASP A 566 -7.18 31.79 -46.20
C ASP A 566 -6.27 30.88 -45.33
N LYS A 567 -6.71 30.54 -44.12
CA LYS A 567 -5.96 29.72 -43.15
C LYS A 567 -5.98 28.21 -43.47
N THR A 568 -6.96 27.73 -44.22
CA THR A 568 -7.12 26.31 -44.61
C THR A 568 -5.98 25.82 -45.48
N GLY A 569 -5.34 26.71 -46.25
CA GLY A 569 -4.15 26.37 -47.02
C GLY A 569 -3.01 25.83 -46.14
N ALA A 570 -2.84 26.34 -44.92
CA ALA A 570 -1.83 25.82 -44.00
C ALA A 570 -2.19 24.42 -43.46
N GLU A 571 -3.47 24.19 -43.15
CA GLU A 571 -3.97 22.89 -42.66
C GLU A 571 -3.83 21.80 -43.75
N LYS A 572 -4.06 22.16 -45.01
CA LYS A 572 -3.89 21.24 -46.14
C LYS A 572 -2.42 20.93 -46.47
N LEU A 573 -1.46 21.76 -46.05
CA LEU A 573 -0.03 21.47 -46.21
C LEU A 573 0.48 20.46 -45.18
N GLN A 574 -0.16 20.42 -44.01
CA GLN A 574 0.27 19.58 -42.88
C GLN A 574 0.09 18.10 -43.22
N GLY A 575 1.09 17.28 -42.89
CA GLY A 575 1.04 15.83 -43.17
C GLY A 575 1.59 15.40 -44.54
N TYR A 576 1.97 16.31 -45.44
CA TYR A 576 2.35 15.97 -46.82
C TYR A 576 3.76 16.42 -47.21
N TRP A 577 4.43 15.62 -48.05
CA TRP A 577 5.75 15.90 -48.60
C TRP A 577 5.67 16.60 -49.95
N ILE A 578 4.79 16.10 -50.82
CA ILE A 578 4.55 16.60 -52.17
C ILE A 578 3.09 16.98 -52.28
N LEU A 579 2.85 18.26 -52.58
CA LEU A 579 1.52 18.76 -52.88
C LEU A 579 1.46 19.20 -54.34
N GLU A 580 0.49 18.64 -55.06
CA GLU A 580 0.14 19.05 -56.41
C GLU A 580 -0.86 20.21 -56.37
N LEU A 581 -0.65 21.15 -57.29
CA LEU A 581 -1.59 22.21 -57.60
C LEU A 581 -2.27 21.86 -58.92
N GLY A 582 -3.49 21.31 -58.83
CA GLY A 582 -4.29 20.97 -60.00
C GLY A 582 -4.68 22.22 -60.80
N GLU A 583 -4.71 22.09 -62.13
CA GLU A 583 -5.26 23.08 -63.08
C GLU A 583 -4.68 24.51 -63.01
N LEU A 584 -3.41 24.65 -63.41
CA LEU A 584 -2.77 25.97 -63.57
C LEU A 584 -3.12 26.67 -64.92
N ALA A 585 -3.75 25.95 -65.85
CA ALA A 585 -4.11 26.50 -67.16
C ALA A 585 -5.36 27.40 -67.06
N GLY A 586 -5.21 28.70 -67.33
CA GLY A 586 -6.31 29.68 -67.26
C GLY A 586 -6.28 30.62 -66.04
N MET A 587 -5.22 30.58 -65.23
CA MET A 587 -5.04 31.49 -64.09
C MET A 587 -4.97 32.96 -64.52
N ARG A 588 -5.72 33.83 -63.82
CA ARG A 588 -5.63 35.27 -64.01
C ARG A 588 -4.35 35.79 -63.37
N LYS A 589 -3.88 36.98 -63.78
CA LYS A 589 -2.68 37.62 -63.21
C LYS A 589 -2.73 37.71 -61.67
N MET A 590 -3.92 37.95 -61.09
CA MET A 590 -4.11 37.97 -59.63
C MET A 590 -3.90 36.60 -58.96
N ASP A 591 -4.22 35.51 -59.64
CA ASP A 591 -4.05 34.15 -59.11
C ASP A 591 -2.56 33.78 -59.05
N VAL A 592 -1.77 34.20 -60.05
CA VAL A 592 -0.31 34.03 -60.05
C VAL A 592 0.35 34.77 -58.88
N GLU A 593 -0.07 36.01 -58.60
CA GLU A 593 0.44 36.76 -57.44
C GLU A 593 0.01 36.14 -56.11
N THR A 594 -1.18 35.53 -56.04
CA THR A 594 -1.64 34.78 -54.87
C THR A 594 -0.72 33.59 -54.58
N VAL A 595 -0.37 32.79 -55.60
CA VAL A 595 0.56 31.65 -55.45
C VAL A 595 1.94 32.11 -55.03
N LYS A 596 2.49 33.16 -55.66
CA LYS A 596 3.79 33.73 -55.25
C LYS A 596 3.78 34.23 -53.80
N GLY A 597 2.71 34.90 -53.40
CA GLY A 597 2.50 35.37 -52.04
C GLY A 597 2.33 34.23 -51.03
N PHE A 598 1.86 33.05 -51.45
CA PHE A 598 1.78 31.85 -50.63
C PHE A 598 3.15 31.18 -50.47
N LEU A 599 3.90 30.98 -51.57
CA LEU A 599 5.21 30.32 -51.59
C LEU A 599 6.32 31.11 -50.90
N SER A 600 6.23 32.44 -50.90
CA SER A 600 7.24 33.33 -50.33
C SER A 600 7.19 33.42 -48.80
N ARG A 601 6.15 32.88 -48.15
CA ARG A 601 6.00 32.92 -46.69
C ARG A 601 7.02 31.98 -46.05
N GLY A 602 7.87 32.51 -45.17
CA GLY A 602 8.84 31.71 -44.40
C GLY A 602 8.22 30.97 -43.21
N GLN A 603 7.07 31.43 -42.72
CA GLN A 603 6.27 30.81 -41.66
C GLN A 603 4.78 31.05 -41.95
N MET A 604 3.94 30.03 -41.75
CA MET A 604 2.49 30.13 -41.87
C MET A 604 1.88 30.61 -40.56
N ILE A 605 0.80 31.42 -40.65
CA ILE A 605 0.20 32.21 -39.54
C ILE A 605 -0.43 31.37 -38.40
N ASN A 606 -0.33 30.03 -38.41
CA ASN A 606 -0.86 29.16 -37.35
C ASN A 606 0.22 28.45 -36.51
N SER A 607 1.50 28.79 -36.63
CA SER A 607 2.56 28.10 -35.87
C SER A 607 2.73 28.68 -34.46
N VAL A 608 2.42 27.86 -33.45
CA VAL A 608 3.05 27.94 -32.12
C VAL A 608 4.57 27.95 -32.34
N PRO A 609 5.36 28.77 -31.63
CA PRO A 609 6.79 28.85 -31.87
C PRO A 609 7.43 27.46 -31.77
N PRO A 610 8.40 27.13 -32.64
CA PRO A 610 9.09 25.84 -32.57
C PRO A 610 9.72 25.67 -31.19
N MET A 611 9.49 24.52 -30.55
CA MET A 611 10.25 24.16 -29.37
C MET A 611 11.75 24.20 -29.72
N PRO A 612 12.61 24.73 -28.84
CA PRO A 612 14.03 24.78 -29.10
C PRO A 612 14.57 23.37 -29.31
N ALA A 613 15.32 23.18 -30.40
CA ALA A 613 15.97 21.92 -30.70
C ALA A 613 16.87 21.50 -29.51
N PRO A 614 16.83 20.23 -29.04
CA PRO A 614 17.67 19.76 -27.93
C PRO A 614 19.18 19.77 -28.20
N TRP A 615 19.62 20.22 -29.39
CA TRP A 615 20.98 20.06 -29.88
C TRP A 615 21.63 21.37 -30.34
N SER A 616 21.39 22.47 -29.64
CA SER A 616 22.30 23.61 -29.74
C SER A 616 23.56 23.33 -28.89
N ARG A 617 24.51 22.57 -29.47
CA ARG A 617 25.87 22.53 -28.94
C ARG A 617 26.44 23.94 -29.01
N THR A 618 26.53 24.59 -27.86
CA THR A 618 27.29 25.82 -27.66
C THR A 618 28.72 25.58 -28.13
N ARG A 619 29.10 26.14 -29.28
CA ARG A 619 30.51 26.27 -29.65
C ARG A 619 31.11 27.29 -28.68
N VAL A 620 31.85 26.81 -27.69
CA VAL A 620 32.79 27.65 -26.95
C VAL A 620 33.89 28.02 -27.94
N SER A 621 33.90 29.28 -28.36
CA SER A 621 35.00 29.89 -29.09
C SER A 621 36.20 29.96 -28.14
N ALA A 622 37.24 29.16 -28.40
CA ALA A 622 38.55 29.43 -27.87
C ALA A 622 39.16 30.60 -28.66
N SER A 623 39.37 31.72 -27.99
CA SER A 623 40.25 32.79 -28.46
C SER A 623 41.25 33.08 -27.35
N SER A 624 42.52 32.75 -27.67
CA SER A 624 43.80 33.29 -27.15
C SER A 624 43.93 33.60 -25.66
#